data_AF-A0A2T8FBR1-F1
#
_entry.id   AF-A0A2T8FBR1-F1
#
_cell.length_a   1.000
_cell.length_b   1.000
_cell.length_c   1.000
_cell.angle_alpha   90.00
_cell.angle_beta   90.00
_cell.angle_gamma   90.00
#
_symmetry.space_group_name_H-M   'P 1'
#
loop_
_entity.id
_entity.type
_entity.pdbx_description
1 polymer ?
#
loop_
_entity_poly.entity_id
_entity_poly.type
_entity_poly.pdbx_seq_one_letter_code
_entity_poly.pdbx_strand_id
1 'polypeptide(L)'
;MVLCGTRPGGRVRASLTSNNGHPRAVDGKLSRDRSAVSEEYAGGPVAALRRIAFLMERAREDSRRIQAFRSAAAVVLPLPAEEVRERAEAGTLTELAGIGPSTAAVITDAVRGILPERLARLEAEHSGPLASGGRELRSLLRGDLHSHSDWSDGGSPLEEMAMTAMELGHDYLVLTDHSPRLTVANGLSAARLARQLEVVDAVNIHLDGGFTLLKGIEVDILEDGELDQTEEMLARLDVRVASVHSKLRMDPAQMTRRMLGAVRNPFTNVLGHCTGRLVTGNRGKRPSSEFDAQAVFEACAEHGTAVEINSRPERRDPPTKLLELARDLGCLFSIDSDAHAPGQLDMVDYGCDRAEAAGIDPDRIVNTWPRERLLAWANPARSDSR
;
A
#
# COMPACT_ATOMS: atom_id res chain seq x y z
N MET A 1 2.32 5.80 52.81
CA MET A 1 1.41 5.48 53.93
C MET A 1 0.28 4.67 53.28
N VAL A 2 0.23 3.33 53.27
CA VAL A 2 0.54 2.23 54.21
C VAL A 2 0.95 1.01 53.33
N LEU A 3 2.21 0.54 53.43
CA LEU A 3 2.68 -0.78 53.94
C LEU A 3 2.17 -2.01 53.15
N CYS A 4 3.00 -2.72 52.38
CA CYS A 4 4.11 -3.65 52.74
C CYS A 4 3.63 -5.07 53.06
N GLY A 5 4.16 -6.05 52.31
CA GLY A 5 3.99 -7.48 52.58
C GLY A 5 4.80 -8.34 51.59
N THR A 6 6.06 -8.61 51.93
CA THR A 6 6.99 -9.46 51.16
C THR A 6 7.28 -10.79 51.86
N ARG A 7 7.60 -11.81 51.03
CA ARG A 7 8.46 -13.02 51.24
C ARG A 7 7.77 -14.35 51.68
N PRO A 8 8.41 -15.54 51.48
CA PRO A 8 9.50 -15.93 50.53
C PRO A 8 9.33 -17.32 49.84
N GLY A 9 10.07 -17.49 48.74
CA GLY A 9 10.98 -18.63 48.42
C GLY A 9 10.58 -20.10 48.65
N GLY A 10 10.54 -20.87 47.56
CA GLY A 10 10.65 -22.34 47.58
C GLY A 10 11.29 -22.88 46.30
N ARG A 11 12.57 -23.30 46.38
CA ARG A 11 13.24 -24.11 45.37
C ARG A 11 12.72 -25.54 45.44
N VAL A 12 12.36 -26.15 44.32
CA VAL A 12 12.20 -27.63 44.24
C VAL A 12 13.09 -28.16 43.12
N ARG A 13 13.91 -29.14 43.50
CA ARG A 13 14.90 -29.85 42.71
C ARG A 13 14.25 -30.79 41.68
N ALA A 14 14.98 -30.99 40.60
CA ALA A 14 14.80 -32.06 39.63
C ALA A 14 14.85 -33.45 40.29
N SER A 15 13.95 -34.33 39.84
CA SER A 15 14.03 -35.77 40.05
C SER A 15 13.86 -36.44 38.68
N LEU A 16 14.95 -37.07 38.24
CA LEU A 16 15.00 -38.01 37.13
C LEU A 16 14.51 -39.37 37.65
N THR A 17 13.44 -39.90 37.09
CA THR A 17 13.17 -41.35 37.10
C THR A 17 12.72 -41.79 35.72
N SER A 18 13.60 -42.59 35.11
CA SER A 18 13.36 -43.45 33.95
C SER A 18 12.11 -44.31 34.15
N ASN A 19 11.23 -44.37 33.15
CA ASN A 19 10.36 -45.53 33.01
C ASN A 19 10.14 -45.86 31.52
N ASN A 20 10.66 -47.02 31.12
CA ASN A 20 10.44 -47.65 29.82
C ASN A 20 9.00 -48.19 29.76
N GLY A 21 8.24 -47.75 28.77
CA GLY A 21 6.93 -48.33 28.45
C GLY A 21 6.43 -47.88 27.10
N HIS A 22 6.58 -48.72 26.08
CA HIS A 22 5.87 -48.56 24.80
C HIS A 22 4.35 -48.69 25.00
N PRO A 23 3.52 -47.76 24.50
CA PRO A 23 2.11 -48.01 24.29
C PRO A 23 1.86 -48.36 22.81
N ARG A 24 1.16 -49.47 22.63
CA ARG A 24 0.61 -50.00 21.38
C ARG A 24 -0.26 -48.96 20.67
N ALA A 25 -0.18 -48.93 19.35
CA ALA A 25 -1.10 -48.21 18.48
C ALA A 25 -2.54 -48.71 18.72
N VAL A 26 -3.45 -47.77 18.99
CA VAL A 26 -4.88 -48.02 19.01
C VAL A 26 -5.48 -47.15 17.91
N ASP A 27 -5.89 -47.80 16.83
CA ASP A 27 -6.64 -47.19 15.73
C ASP A 27 -8.01 -46.72 16.26
N GLY A 28 -8.10 -45.43 16.58
CA GLY A 28 -9.35 -44.74 16.87
C GLY A 28 -9.64 -43.74 15.77
N LYS A 29 -10.46 -44.12 14.78
CA LYS A 29 -11.12 -43.18 13.87
C LYS A 29 -11.99 -42.24 14.70
N LEU A 30 -11.46 -41.08 15.08
CA LEU A 30 -12.24 -39.96 15.54
C LEU A 30 -13.03 -39.41 14.36
N SER A 31 -14.28 -39.86 14.26
CA SER A 31 -15.36 -39.15 13.59
C SER A 31 -15.41 -37.72 14.14
N ARG A 32 -14.85 -36.77 13.39
CA ARG A 32 -15.07 -35.34 13.64
C ARG A 32 -16.51 -35.05 13.24
N ASP A 33 -17.36 -34.97 14.24
CA ASP A 33 -18.68 -34.37 14.12
C ASP A 33 -18.52 -32.94 13.60
N ARG A 34 -18.84 -32.74 12.31
CA ARG A 34 -18.81 -31.44 11.63
C ARG A 34 -20.16 -30.75 11.84
N SER A 35 -20.51 -30.47 13.09
CA SER A 35 -21.47 -29.41 13.39
C SER A 35 -20.70 -28.10 13.63
N ALA A 36 -19.97 -27.66 12.59
CA ALA A 36 -19.43 -26.30 12.57
C ALA A 36 -20.64 -25.38 12.42
N VAL A 37 -20.93 -24.61 13.47
CA VAL A 37 -21.84 -23.46 13.37
C VAL A 37 -21.27 -22.57 12.28
N SER A 38 -21.90 -22.54 11.11
CA SER A 38 -21.48 -21.68 10.01
C SER A 38 -21.72 -20.24 10.45
N GLU A 39 -20.65 -19.46 10.60
CA GLU A 39 -20.75 -18.03 10.91
C GLU A 39 -21.57 -17.33 9.81
N GLU A 40 -22.49 -16.47 10.22
CA GLU A 40 -23.36 -15.71 9.31
C GLU A 40 -22.57 -14.59 8.63
N TYR A 41 -22.81 -14.36 7.33
CA TYR A 41 -22.13 -13.34 6.54
C TYR A 41 -23.10 -12.55 5.68
N ALA A 42 -23.18 -11.24 5.92
CA ALA A 42 -24.12 -10.35 5.25
C ALA A 42 -23.52 -9.56 4.06
N GLY A 43 -22.21 -9.63 3.81
CA GLY A 43 -21.52 -8.79 2.82
C GLY A 43 -21.79 -9.16 1.36
N GLY A 44 -22.31 -10.36 1.10
CA GLY A 44 -22.56 -10.84 -0.26
C GLY A 44 -21.30 -11.24 -1.05
N PRO A 45 -21.47 -11.84 -2.24
CA PRO A 45 -20.38 -12.51 -2.95
C PRO A 45 -19.27 -11.57 -3.44
N VAL A 46 -19.63 -10.38 -3.93
CA VAL A 46 -18.65 -9.40 -4.42
C VAL A 46 -17.76 -8.91 -3.29
N ALA A 47 -18.35 -8.54 -2.14
CA ALA A 47 -17.58 -8.09 -0.98
C ALA A 47 -16.66 -9.20 -0.46
N ALA A 48 -17.13 -10.45 -0.42
CA ALA A 48 -16.32 -11.59 -0.01
C ALA A 48 -15.11 -11.79 -0.93
N LEU A 49 -15.30 -11.75 -2.25
CA LEU A 49 -14.22 -11.90 -3.22
C LEU A 49 -13.21 -10.74 -3.15
N ARG A 50 -13.69 -9.49 -3.06
CA ARG A 50 -12.84 -8.31 -2.91
C ARG A 50 -12.04 -8.37 -1.62
N ARG A 51 -12.66 -8.73 -0.51
CA ARG A 51 -12.01 -8.84 0.80
C ARG A 51 -10.97 -9.95 0.84
N ILE A 52 -11.24 -11.11 0.24
CA ILE A 52 -10.25 -12.18 0.07
C ILE A 52 -9.05 -11.67 -0.73
N ALA A 53 -9.28 -11.04 -1.89
CA ALA A 53 -8.20 -10.53 -2.72
C ALA A 53 -7.34 -9.50 -1.97
N PHE A 54 -7.99 -8.58 -1.25
CA PHE A 54 -7.35 -7.59 -0.40
C PHE A 54 -6.45 -8.22 0.68
N LEU A 55 -6.95 -9.22 1.42
CA LEU A 55 -6.17 -9.90 2.46
C LEU A 55 -4.99 -10.70 1.86
N MET A 56 -5.19 -11.30 0.69
CA MET A 56 -4.12 -12.00 -0.03
C MET A 56 -3.03 -11.03 -0.53
N GLU A 57 -3.41 -9.83 -0.99
CA GLU A 57 -2.49 -8.75 -1.37
C GLU A 57 -1.68 -8.26 -0.16
N ARG A 58 -2.34 -8.05 0.99
CA ARG A 58 -1.69 -7.74 2.28
C ARG A 58 -0.69 -8.82 2.69
N ALA A 59 -1.06 -10.08 2.51
CA ALA A 59 -0.21 -11.24 2.80
C ALA A 59 0.91 -11.46 1.76
N ARG A 60 0.96 -10.66 0.68
CA ARG A 60 1.91 -10.78 -0.43
C ARG A 60 1.90 -12.19 -1.04
N GLU A 61 0.70 -12.75 -1.20
CA GLU A 61 0.48 -14.03 -1.88
C GLU A 61 0.77 -13.95 -3.40
N ASP A 62 0.65 -15.09 -4.09
CA ASP A 62 0.85 -15.19 -5.54
C ASP A 62 -0.16 -14.34 -6.33
N SER A 63 0.37 -13.51 -7.23
CA SER A 63 -0.43 -12.55 -8.01
C SER A 63 -1.46 -13.21 -8.92
N ARG A 64 -1.21 -14.42 -9.45
CA ARG A 64 -2.20 -15.11 -10.30
C ARG A 64 -3.38 -15.57 -9.48
N ARG A 65 -3.15 -16.05 -8.25
CA ARG A 65 -4.23 -16.42 -7.33
C ARG A 65 -5.06 -15.22 -6.94
N ILE A 66 -4.42 -14.10 -6.59
CA ILE A 66 -5.09 -12.83 -6.28
C ILE A 66 -5.98 -12.39 -7.45
N GLN A 67 -5.41 -12.39 -8.67
CA GLN A 67 -6.14 -11.99 -9.88
C GLN A 67 -7.37 -12.84 -10.12
N ALA A 68 -7.35 -14.13 -9.77
CA ALA A 68 -8.54 -14.98 -9.90
C ALA A 68 -9.73 -14.47 -9.05
N PHE A 69 -9.47 -13.96 -7.84
CA PHE A 69 -10.52 -13.38 -6.99
C PHE A 69 -10.98 -12.00 -7.49
N ARG A 70 -10.05 -11.16 -7.95
CA ARG A 70 -10.38 -9.86 -8.56
C ARG A 70 -11.22 -10.02 -9.83
N SER A 71 -10.82 -10.91 -10.74
CA SER A 71 -11.56 -11.21 -11.96
C SER A 71 -12.93 -11.81 -11.65
N ALA A 72 -13.03 -12.73 -10.69
CA ALA A 72 -14.34 -13.26 -10.28
C ALA A 72 -15.26 -12.16 -9.71
N ALA A 73 -14.73 -11.23 -8.92
CA ALA A 73 -15.51 -10.10 -8.40
C ALA A 73 -16.02 -9.22 -9.56
N ALA A 74 -15.17 -8.91 -10.54
CA ALA A 74 -15.55 -8.14 -11.73
C ALA A 74 -16.60 -8.84 -12.60
N VAL A 75 -16.59 -10.17 -12.66
CA VAL A 75 -17.61 -10.96 -13.38
C VAL A 75 -18.95 -10.94 -12.64
N VAL A 76 -18.94 -11.03 -11.31
CA VAL A 76 -20.16 -11.07 -10.49
C VAL A 76 -20.80 -9.69 -10.32
N LEU A 77 -19.99 -8.63 -10.22
CA LEU A 77 -20.45 -7.26 -9.97
C LEU A 77 -21.58 -6.76 -10.89
N PRO A 78 -21.54 -6.95 -12.23
CA PRO A 78 -22.60 -6.48 -13.11
C PRO A 78 -23.84 -7.40 -13.17
N LEU A 79 -23.82 -8.58 -12.53
CA LEU A 79 -24.93 -9.53 -12.61
C LEU A 79 -26.04 -9.21 -11.59
N PRO A 80 -27.32 -9.42 -11.94
CA PRO A 80 -28.40 -9.34 -10.97
C PRO A 80 -28.21 -10.33 -9.82
N ALA A 81 -28.50 -9.92 -8.59
CA ALA A 81 -28.33 -10.77 -7.41
C ALA A 81 -29.11 -12.11 -7.50
N GLU A 82 -30.28 -12.10 -8.17
CA GLU A 82 -31.06 -13.32 -8.42
C GLU A 82 -30.34 -14.29 -9.34
N GLU A 83 -29.76 -13.81 -10.45
CA GLU A 83 -29.03 -14.66 -11.39
C GLU A 83 -27.82 -15.32 -10.71
N VAL A 84 -27.10 -14.57 -9.87
CA VAL A 84 -25.97 -15.12 -9.10
C VAL A 84 -26.45 -16.22 -8.15
N ARG A 85 -27.64 -16.05 -7.53
CA ARG A 85 -28.23 -17.06 -6.64
C ARG A 85 -28.66 -18.31 -7.39
N GLU A 86 -29.38 -18.16 -8.50
CA GLU A 86 -29.83 -19.28 -9.34
C GLU A 86 -28.63 -20.11 -9.83
N ARG A 87 -27.56 -19.44 -10.29
CA ARG A 87 -26.32 -20.12 -10.72
C ARG A 87 -25.61 -20.82 -9.56
N ALA A 88 -25.59 -20.23 -8.38
CA ALA A 88 -25.00 -20.84 -7.18
C ALA A 88 -25.76 -22.10 -6.74
N GLU A 89 -27.09 -22.08 -6.80
CA GLU A 89 -27.96 -23.22 -6.50
C GLU A 89 -27.86 -24.33 -7.55
N ALA A 90 -27.81 -23.95 -8.84
CA ALA A 90 -27.65 -24.88 -9.95
C ALA A 90 -26.22 -25.44 -10.09
N GLY A 91 -25.23 -24.86 -9.40
CA GLY A 91 -23.83 -25.26 -9.50
C GLY A 91 -23.16 -24.86 -10.81
N THR A 92 -23.69 -23.87 -11.53
CA THR A 92 -23.24 -23.45 -12.87
C THR A 92 -22.38 -22.19 -12.87
N LEU A 93 -21.96 -21.70 -11.69
CA LEU A 93 -21.08 -20.52 -11.58
C LEU A 93 -19.78 -20.65 -12.38
N THR A 94 -19.20 -21.85 -12.47
CA THR A 94 -17.95 -22.09 -13.21
C THR A 94 -18.10 -22.07 -14.72
N GLU A 95 -19.33 -21.96 -15.24
CA GLU A 95 -19.59 -21.73 -16.67
C GLU A 95 -19.32 -20.26 -17.05
N LEU A 96 -19.31 -19.35 -16.07
CA LEU A 96 -18.93 -17.96 -16.29
C LEU A 96 -17.41 -17.84 -16.44
N ALA A 97 -16.97 -17.31 -17.57
CA ALA A 97 -15.56 -17.07 -17.84
C ALA A 97 -14.95 -16.17 -16.75
N GLY A 98 -13.89 -16.63 -16.08
CA GLY A 98 -13.25 -15.93 -14.97
C GLY A 98 -13.64 -16.44 -13.57
N ILE A 99 -14.61 -17.36 -13.46
CA ILE A 99 -14.95 -18.01 -12.20
C ILE A 99 -14.42 -19.44 -12.20
N GLY A 100 -13.51 -19.73 -11.28
CA GLY A 100 -12.97 -21.08 -11.05
C GLY A 100 -13.61 -21.76 -9.85
N PRO A 101 -13.32 -23.05 -9.60
CA PRO A 101 -13.91 -23.80 -8.49
C PRO A 101 -13.73 -23.13 -7.12
N SER A 102 -12.56 -22.53 -6.86
CA SER A 102 -12.30 -21.86 -5.59
C SER A 102 -13.06 -20.55 -5.41
N THR A 103 -13.32 -19.79 -6.48
CA THR A 103 -14.09 -18.55 -6.38
C THR A 103 -15.59 -18.83 -6.40
N ALA A 104 -16.03 -19.85 -7.15
CA ALA A 104 -17.40 -20.36 -7.12
C ALA A 104 -17.82 -20.80 -5.71
N ALA A 105 -16.96 -21.53 -4.99
CA ALA A 105 -17.22 -21.92 -3.61
C ALA A 105 -17.47 -20.71 -2.69
N VAL A 106 -16.64 -19.67 -2.81
CA VAL A 106 -16.80 -18.42 -2.05
C VAL A 106 -18.12 -17.72 -2.38
N ILE A 107 -18.47 -17.65 -3.67
CA ILE A 107 -19.73 -17.04 -4.10
C ILE A 107 -20.92 -17.82 -3.54
N THR A 108 -20.90 -19.15 -3.62
CA THR A 108 -21.99 -20.00 -3.12
C THR A 108 -22.20 -19.84 -1.62
N ASP A 109 -21.12 -19.84 -0.82
CA ASP A 109 -21.23 -19.63 0.63
C ASP A 109 -21.79 -18.24 0.93
N ALA A 110 -21.24 -17.19 0.31
CA ALA A 110 -21.65 -15.81 0.56
C ALA A 110 -23.10 -15.51 0.13
N VAL A 111 -23.58 -16.11 -0.96
CA VAL A 111 -24.99 -16.01 -1.41
C VAL A 111 -25.96 -16.64 -0.40
N ARG A 112 -25.53 -17.70 0.28
CA ARG A 112 -26.31 -18.38 1.32
C ARG A 112 -26.23 -17.69 2.69
N GLY A 113 -25.53 -16.55 2.77
CA GLY A 113 -25.29 -15.86 4.03
C GLY A 113 -24.31 -16.59 4.94
N ILE A 114 -23.46 -17.46 4.39
CA ILE A 114 -22.45 -18.23 5.14
C ILE A 114 -21.08 -17.58 4.91
N LEU A 115 -20.32 -17.38 5.98
CA LEU A 115 -18.95 -16.89 5.90
C LEU A 115 -18.08 -17.91 5.16
N PRO A 116 -17.50 -17.56 3.98
CA PRO A 116 -16.66 -18.49 3.25
C PRO A 116 -15.43 -18.89 4.07
N GLU A 117 -15.11 -20.19 4.14
CA GLU A 117 -14.01 -20.72 4.96
C GLU A 117 -12.66 -20.02 4.66
N ARG A 118 -12.40 -19.74 3.39
CA ARG A 118 -11.19 -19.02 2.96
C ARG A 118 -11.16 -17.60 3.51
N LEU A 119 -12.29 -16.89 3.49
CA LEU A 119 -12.39 -15.54 4.03
C LEU A 119 -12.15 -15.57 5.54
N ALA A 120 -12.84 -16.44 6.28
CA ALA A 120 -12.68 -16.60 7.72
C ALA A 120 -11.21 -16.82 8.12
N ARG A 121 -10.52 -17.73 7.41
CA ARG A 121 -9.10 -18.00 7.65
C ARG A 121 -8.22 -16.78 7.39
N LEU A 122 -8.40 -16.11 6.24
CA LEU A 122 -7.60 -14.94 5.89
C LEU A 122 -7.85 -13.76 6.86
N GLU A 123 -9.08 -13.57 7.33
CA GLU A 123 -9.37 -12.56 8.35
C GLU A 123 -8.63 -12.85 9.65
N ALA A 124 -8.66 -14.11 10.12
CA ALA A 124 -7.95 -14.52 11.32
C ALA A 124 -6.42 -14.34 11.21
N GLU A 125 -5.86 -14.54 10.03
CA GLU A 125 -4.41 -14.51 9.79
C GLU A 125 -3.88 -13.11 9.42
N HIS A 126 -4.68 -12.26 8.76
CA HIS A 126 -4.16 -11.07 8.06
C HIS A 126 -4.94 -9.76 8.28
N SER A 127 -5.97 -9.74 9.13
CA SER A 127 -6.75 -8.51 9.40
C SER A 127 -6.09 -7.53 10.38
N GLY A 128 -5.18 -8.00 11.24
CA GLY A 128 -4.50 -7.17 12.25
C GLY A 128 -3.49 -6.16 11.67
N PRO A 129 -2.89 -5.29 12.51
CA PRO A 129 -1.86 -4.35 12.06
C PRO A 129 -0.69 -5.05 11.38
N LEU A 130 -0.15 -4.45 10.31
CA LEU A 130 0.97 -5.04 9.59
C LEU A 130 2.31 -4.86 10.31
N ALA A 131 2.41 -3.86 11.20
CA ALA A 131 3.60 -3.54 11.99
C ALA A 131 3.32 -3.51 13.50
N SER A 132 4.37 -3.65 14.32
CA SER A 132 4.26 -3.70 15.78
C SER A 132 4.19 -2.32 16.45
N GLY A 133 4.81 -1.30 15.87
CA GLY A 133 4.76 0.11 16.29
C GLY A 133 4.07 0.98 15.24
N GLY A 134 4.14 2.30 15.39
CA GLY A 134 3.59 3.24 14.41
C GLY A 134 2.08 3.50 14.53
N ARG A 135 1.38 2.91 15.51
CA ARG A 135 -0.09 2.96 15.57
C ARG A 135 -0.64 4.37 15.82
N GLU A 136 0.01 5.14 16.68
CA GLU A 136 -0.40 6.52 16.94
C GLU A 136 -0.22 7.36 15.67
N LEU A 137 0.95 7.27 15.04
CA LEU A 137 1.22 7.96 13.78
C LEU A 137 0.28 7.51 12.65
N ARG A 138 -0.02 6.22 12.54
CA ARG A 138 -0.97 5.67 11.56
C ARG A 138 -2.37 6.26 11.71
N SER A 139 -2.80 6.55 12.93
CA SER A 139 -4.10 7.20 13.21
C SER A 139 -4.14 8.68 12.83
N LEU A 140 -2.98 9.31 12.65
CA LEU A 140 -2.85 10.70 12.20
C LEU A 140 -2.76 10.81 10.68
N LEU A 141 -2.43 9.73 9.96
CA LEU A 141 -2.36 9.76 8.49
C LEU A 141 -3.74 9.98 7.88
N ARG A 142 -3.84 11.02 7.05
CA ARG A 142 -5.04 11.38 6.32
C ARG A 142 -5.08 10.84 4.90
N GLY A 143 -3.95 10.43 4.34
CA GLY A 143 -3.94 9.86 3.00
C GLY A 143 -2.60 9.30 2.60
N ASP A 144 -2.57 8.75 1.38
CA ASP A 144 -1.40 8.16 0.75
C ASP A 144 -1.02 8.98 -0.49
N LEU A 145 0.27 9.31 -0.62
CA LEU A 145 0.82 10.21 -1.63
C LEU A 145 1.46 9.46 -2.81
N HIS A 146 1.54 8.13 -2.76
CA HIS A 146 2.17 7.33 -3.82
C HIS A 146 1.40 6.02 -4.04
N SER A 147 0.61 5.97 -5.12
CA SER A 147 -0.16 4.78 -5.50
C SER A 147 -0.33 4.68 -7.01
N HIS A 148 -0.53 3.46 -7.50
CA HIS A 148 -0.58 3.11 -8.91
C HIS A 148 -1.86 2.35 -9.24
N SER A 149 -2.30 2.48 -10.48
CA SER A 149 -3.49 1.82 -11.04
C SER A 149 -3.14 1.09 -12.34
N ASP A 150 -4.15 0.49 -12.96
CA ASP A 150 -4.05 -0.14 -14.28
C ASP A 150 -3.77 0.84 -15.43
N TRP A 151 -3.63 2.14 -15.15
CA TRP A 151 -3.17 3.13 -16.12
C TRP A 151 -1.65 3.07 -16.36
N SER A 152 -0.83 2.67 -15.38
CA SER A 152 0.56 2.25 -15.61
C SER A 152 0.73 0.75 -15.40
N ASP A 153 1.14 0.34 -14.21
CA ASP A 153 1.61 -1.00 -13.83
C ASP A 153 0.98 -1.50 -12.52
N GLY A 154 0.00 -0.77 -12.01
CA GLY A 154 -0.95 -1.30 -11.04
C GLY A 154 -1.80 -2.41 -11.65
N GLY A 155 -2.23 -3.34 -10.80
CA GLY A 155 -3.07 -4.47 -11.18
C GLY A 155 -4.57 -4.23 -10.97
N SER A 156 -4.99 -3.00 -10.66
CA SER A 156 -6.38 -2.70 -10.31
C SER A 156 -6.83 -1.34 -10.87
N PRO A 157 -8.12 -1.22 -11.25
CA PRO A 157 -8.70 0.05 -11.65
C PRO A 157 -8.56 1.13 -10.57
N LEU A 158 -8.43 2.39 -10.99
CA LEU A 158 -8.32 3.51 -10.06
C LEU A 158 -9.54 3.65 -9.13
N GLU A 159 -10.72 3.22 -9.57
CA GLU A 159 -11.94 3.24 -8.76
C GLU A 159 -11.83 2.26 -7.60
N GLU A 160 -11.23 1.09 -7.84
CA GLU A 160 -10.98 0.09 -6.80
C GLU A 160 -9.95 0.59 -5.78
N MET A 161 -8.90 1.28 -6.25
CA MET A 161 -7.91 1.93 -5.39
C MET A 161 -8.57 3.01 -4.53
N ALA A 162 -9.38 3.88 -5.12
CA ALA A 162 -10.11 4.94 -4.42
C ALA A 162 -11.09 4.39 -3.37
N MET A 163 -11.94 3.42 -3.75
CA MET A 163 -12.87 2.76 -2.83
C MET A 163 -12.13 2.14 -1.64
N THR A 164 -11.01 1.47 -1.89
CA THR A 164 -10.23 0.84 -0.82
C THR A 164 -9.59 1.88 0.10
N ALA A 165 -9.07 2.98 -0.44
CA ALA A 165 -8.56 4.07 0.39
C ALA A 165 -9.64 4.68 1.30
N MET A 166 -10.88 4.80 0.80
CA MET A 166 -12.02 5.23 1.62
C MET A 166 -12.34 4.22 2.73
N GLU A 167 -12.37 2.93 2.41
CA GLU A 167 -12.60 1.85 3.39
C GLU A 167 -11.52 1.82 4.49
N LEU A 168 -10.30 2.24 4.15
CA LEU A 168 -9.18 2.39 5.07
C LEU A 168 -9.19 3.68 5.90
N GLY A 169 -10.19 4.54 5.69
CA GLY A 169 -10.40 5.77 6.43
C GLY A 169 -9.48 6.93 6.01
N HIS A 170 -8.99 6.92 4.77
CA HIS A 170 -8.28 8.08 4.24
C HIS A 170 -9.26 9.20 3.84
N ASP A 171 -8.82 10.45 4.02
CA ASP A 171 -9.44 11.67 3.49
C ASP A 171 -9.07 11.86 2.00
N TYR A 172 -7.94 11.31 1.56
CA TYR A 172 -7.49 11.39 0.17
C TYR A 172 -6.54 10.26 -0.23
N LEU A 173 -6.47 10.00 -1.53
CA LEU A 173 -5.45 9.17 -2.18
C LEU A 173 -4.87 9.95 -3.35
N VAL A 174 -3.55 9.99 -3.49
CA VAL A 174 -2.91 10.54 -4.70
C VAL A 174 -2.65 9.40 -5.68
N LEU A 175 -3.20 9.54 -6.90
CA LEU A 175 -2.90 8.63 -8.00
C LEU A 175 -1.63 9.09 -8.71
N THR A 176 -0.56 8.31 -8.62
CA THR A 176 0.79 8.66 -9.10
C THR A 176 1.33 7.60 -10.07
N ASP A 177 0.52 7.20 -11.05
CA ASP A 177 0.98 6.32 -12.12
C ASP A 177 2.21 6.91 -12.85
N HIS A 178 3.01 6.03 -13.45
CA HIS A 178 4.34 6.39 -13.97
C HIS A 178 4.33 7.28 -15.22
N SER A 179 5.39 8.09 -15.37
CA SER A 179 5.67 8.89 -16.57
C SER A 179 6.24 8.07 -17.76
N PRO A 180 6.29 8.64 -18.98
CA PRO A 180 6.51 7.92 -20.24
C PRO A 180 7.76 7.06 -20.35
N ARG A 181 8.90 7.52 -19.82
CA ARG A 181 10.19 6.85 -20.02
C ARG A 181 10.31 5.53 -19.26
N LEU A 182 9.47 5.30 -18.26
CA LEU A 182 9.32 3.97 -17.66
C LEU A 182 8.47 3.07 -18.57
N THR A 183 9.00 2.78 -19.76
CA THR A 183 8.31 2.01 -20.81
C THR A 183 7.89 0.62 -20.36
N VAL A 184 8.66 0.01 -19.45
CA VAL A 184 8.35 -1.32 -18.86
C VAL A 184 7.08 -1.28 -18.02
N ALA A 185 6.69 -0.10 -17.54
CA ALA A 185 5.50 0.13 -16.71
C ALA A 185 4.35 0.79 -17.47
N ASN A 186 4.38 0.81 -18.82
CA ASN A 186 3.35 1.44 -19.64
C ASN A 186 3.09 2.91 -19.24
N GLY A 187 4.16 3.70 -19.05
CA GLY A 187 4.09 5.09 -18.60
C GLY A 187 3.16 6.00 -19.41
N LEU A 188 2.58 7.00 -18.73
CA LEU A 188 1.58 7.91 -19.27
C LEU A 188 2.22 9.06 -20.05
N SER A 189 2.03 9.08 -21.37
CA SER A 189 2.23 10.30 -22.17
C SER A 189 1.36 11.45 -21.67
N ALA A 190 1.72 12.70 -21.97
CA ALA A 190 0.90 13.87 -21.63
C ALA A 190 -0.56 13.71 -22.06
N ALA A 191 -0.81 13.15 -23.24
CA ALA A 191 -2.15 12.89 -23.75
C ALA A 191 -2.89 11.77 -22.99
N ARG A 192 -2.18 10.74 -22.50
CA ARG A 192 -2.80 9.71 -21.66
C ARG A 192 -3.07 10.24 -20.25
N LEU A 193 -2.15 11.00 -19.68
CA LEU A 193 -2.33 11.65 -18.37
C LEU A 193 -3.51 12.62 -18.42
N ALA A 194 -3.63 13.45 -19.45
CA ALA A 194 -4.77 14.36 -19.62
C ALA A 194 -6.12 13.62 -19.54
N ARG A 195 -6.23 12.45 -20.20
CA ARG A 195 -7.42 11.59 -20.13
C ARG A 195 -7.63 10.99 -18.75
N GLN A 196 -6.56 10.55 -18.09
CA GLN A 196 -6.65 10.06 -16.72
C GLN A 196 -7.18 11.15 -15.77
N LEU A 197 -6.73 12.39 -15.93
CA LEU A 197 -7.21 13.51 -15.10
C LEU A 197 -8.71 13.75 -15.27
N GLU A 198 -9.24 13.61 -16.49
CA GLU A 198 -10.69 13.69 -16.77
C GLU A 198 -11.46 12.55 -16.09
N VAL A 199 -10.90 11.34 -16.07
CA VAL A 199 -11.50 10.20 -15.37
C VAL A 199 -11.46 10.42 -13.86
N VAL A 200 -10.36 10.93 -13.30
CA VAL A 200 -10.26 11.30 -11.89
C VAL A 200 -11.32 12.37 -11.53
N ASP A 201 -11.52 13.37 -12.39
CA ASP A 201 -12.59 14.36 -12.20
C ASP A 201 -13.98 13.72 -12.19
N ALA A 202 -14.26 12.82 -13.13
CA ALA A 202 -15.54 12.11 -13.19
C ALA A 202 -15.76 11.22 -11.96
N VAL A 203 -14.72 10.52 -11.49
CA VAL A 203 -14.79 9.69 -10.29
C VAL A 203 -15.06 10.56 -9.06
N ASN A 204 -14.34 11.67 -8.89
CA ASN A 204 -14.56 12.59 -7.76
C ASN A 204 -15.98 13.17 -7.69
N ILE A 205 -16.71 13.30 -8.81
CA ILE A 205 -18.13 13.71 -8.81
C ILE A 205 -19.02 12.65 -8.09
N HIS A 206 -18.61 11.38 -8.14
CA HIS A 206 -19.38 10.25 -7.60
C HIS A 206 -18.89 9.77 -6.23
N LEU A 207 -17.73 10.23 -5.77
CA LEU A 207 -17.20 9.91 -4.44
C LEU A 207 -17.92 10.73 -3.35
N ASP A 208 -17.93 10.19 -2.13
CA ASP A 208 -18.48 10.91 -0.98
C ASP A 208 -17.67 12.19 -0.70
N GLY A 209 -18.34 13.25 -0.21
CA GLY A 209 -17.73 14.57 -0.02
C GLY A 209 -16.59 14.62 0.99
N GLY A 210 -16.43 13.58 1.81
CA GLY A 210 -15.33 13.43 2.76
C GLY A 210 -14.01 12.91 2.17
N PHE A 211 -14.03 12.32 0.96
CA PHE A 211 -12.84 11.75 0.32
C PHE A 211 -12.48 12.47 -0.99
N THR A 212 -11.21 12.43 -1.40
CA THR A 212 -10.79 12.95 -2.71
C THR A 212 -9.68 12.11 -3.33
N LEU A 213 -9.89 11.70 -4.58
CA LEU A 213 -8.82 11.16 -5.42
C LEU A 213 -8.04 12.33 -6.04
N LEU A 214 -6.83 12.57 -5.56
CA LEU A 214 -5.96 13.65 -6.00
C LEU A 214 -5.19 13.28 -7.25
N LYS A 215 -5.01 14.27 -8.13
CA LYS A 215 -4.31 14.12 -9.40
C LYS A 215 -2.81 14.18 -9.17
N GLY A 216 -2.10 13.09 -9.44
CA GLY A 216 -0.65 13.09 -9.34
C GLY A 216 0.05 12.37 -10.49
N ILE A 217 1.35 12.21 -10.31
CA ILE A 217 2.22 11.41 -11.18
C ILE A 217 3.45 11.01 -10.38
N GLU A 218 3.97 9.81 -10.63
CA GLU A 218 5.37 9.53 -10.33
C GLU A 218 6.19 9.83 -11.59
N VAL A 219 6.86 10.96 -11.58
CA VAL A 219 7.65 11.46 -12.71
C VAL A 219 9.10 10.98 -12.63
N ASP A 220 9.58 10.42 -13.74
CA ASP A 220 10.99 10.04 -13.87
C ASP A 220 11.90 11.26 -13.78
N ILE A 221 12.96 11.14 -12.97
CA ILE A 221 14.09 12.06 -12.97
C ILE A 221 15.01 11.64 -14.12
N LEU A 222 15.21 12.50 -15.12
CA LEU A 222 16.07 12.25 -16.27
C LEU A 222 17.56 12.28 -15.90
N GLU A 223 18.45 11.81 -16.79
CA GLU A 223 19.90 11.72 -16.48
C GLU A 223 20.55 13.09 -16.19
N ASP A 224 20.00 14.16 -16.74
CA ASP A 224 20.40 15.56 -16.53
C ASP A 224 19.73 16.21 -15.32
N GLY A 225 18.78 15.54 -14.66
CA GLY A 225 18.02 16.04 -13.52
C GLY A 225 16.73 16.77 -13.86
N GLU A 226 16.36 16.85 -15.15
CA GLU A 226 15.02 17.31 -15.54
C GLU A 226 13.93 16.27 -15.20
N LEU A 227 12.67 16.67 -15.25
CA LEU A 227 11.52 15.79 -15.01
C LEU A 227 10.95 15.30 -16.35
N ASP A 228 10.54 14.03 -16.42
CA ASP A 228 9.98 13.39 -17.62
C ASP A 228 8.53 13.79 -17.92
N GLN A 229 8.23 15.09 -17.86
CA GLN A 229 6.94 15.65 -18.23
C GLN A 229 7.00 17.14 -18.54
N THR A 230 6.03 17.66 -19.31
CA THR A 230 5.99 19.11 -19.61
C THR A 230 5.58 19.91 -18.38
N GLU A 231 6.14 21.11 -18.23
CA GLU A 231 5.75 22.02 -17.13
C GLU A 231 4.26 22.34 -17.15
N GLU A 232 3.66 22.51 -18.33
CA GLU A 232 2.21 22.72 -18.49
C GLU A 232 1.41 21.58 -17.88
N MET A 233 1.82 20.33 -18.11
CA MET A 233 1.16 19.17 -17.55
C MET A 233 1.42 19.04 -16.05
N LEU A 234 2.67 19.21 -15.62
CA LEU A 234 3.03 19.19 -14.20
C LEU A 234 2.19 20.22 -13.42
N ALA A 235 2.05 21.44 -13.95
CA ALA A 235 1.25 22.52 -13.36
C ALA A 235 -0.24 22.20 -13.20
N ARG A 236 -0.77 21.17 -13.84
CA ARG A 236 -2.17 20.72 -13.70
C ARG A 236 -2.39 19.80 -12.49
N LEU A 237 -1.35 19.14 -12.00
CA LEU A 237 -1.41 18.12 -10.95
C LEU A 237 -1.51 18.74 -9.54
N ASP A 238 -2.04 17.96 -8.61
CA ASP A 238 -2.17 18.29 -7.19
C ASP A 238 -0.88 17.94 -6.42
N VAL A 239 -0.27 16.78 -6.69
CA VAL A 239 0.98 16.32 -6.05
C VAL A 239 1.86 15.57 -7.05
N ARG A 240 3.19 15.76 -7.01
CA ARG A 240 4.15 15.05 -7.88
C ARG A 240 5.24 14.38 -7.07
N VAL A 241 5.46 13.09 -7.32
CA VAL A 241 6.58 12.31 -6.79
C VAL A 241 7.63 12.22 -7.88
N ALA A 242 8.88 12.58 -7.59
CA ALA A 242 10.00 12.46 -8.52
C ALA A 242 10.93 11.33 -8.09
N SER A 243 11.18 10.38 -9.00
CA SER A 243 11.94 9.16 -8.68
C SER A 243 13.00 8.84 -9.74
N VAL A 244 14.10 8.22 -9.31
CA VAL A 244 15.11 7.69 -10.22
C VAL A 244 14.79 6.22 -10.53
N HIS A 245 14.44 5.89 -11.78
CA HIS A 245 14.18 4.50 -12.19
C HIS A 245 15.24 3.90 -13.12
N SER A 246 16.09 4.74 -13.70
CA SER A 246 17.08 4.34 -14.70
C SER A 246 18.50 4.70 -14.25
N LYS A 247 19.50 4.00 -14.79
CA LYS A 247 20.92 4.23 -14.49
C LYS A 247 21.22 4.28 -12.98
N LEU A 248 20.58 3.41 -12.19
CA LEU A 248 20.75 3.32 -10.73
C LEU A 248 22.19 3.02 -10.27
N ARG A 249 23.08 2.67 -11.20
CA ARG A 249 24.51 2.43 -11.00
C ARG A 249 25.41 3.49 -11.65
N MET A 250 24.87 4.67 -11.96
CA MET A 250 25.68 5.78 -12.46
C MET A 250 26.68 6.25 -11.41
N ASP A 251 27.70 6.98 -11.88
CA ASP A 251 28.72 7.59 -11.02
C ASP A 251 28.08 8.43 -9.89
N PRO A 252 28.57 8.32 -8.63
CA PRO A 252 27.94 9.00 -7.49
C PRO A 252 27.82 10.50 -7.65
N ALA A 253 28.83 11.18 -8.20
CA ALA A 253 28.78 12.63 -8.39
C ALA A 253 27.76 13.02 -9.47
N GLN A 254 27.60 12.20 -10.51
CA GLN A 254 26.53 12.39 -11.51
C GLN A 254 25.15 12.13 -10.90
N MET A 255 24.98 11.07 -10.09
CA MET A 255 23.71 10.80 -9.40
C MET A 255 23.32 11.95 -8.48
N THR A 256 24.28 12.49 -7.70
CA THR A 256 24.04 13.68 -6.87
C THR A 256 23.52 14.85 -7.70
N ARG A 257 24.19 15.20 -8.82
CA ARG A 257 23.74 16.32 -9.68
C ARG A 257 22.34 16.09 -10.26
N ARG A 258 22.07 14.86 -10.70
CA ARG A 258 20.77 14.44 -11.21
C ARG A 258 19.67 14.62 -10.17
N MET A 259 19.87 14.11 -8.95
CA MET A 259 18.90 14.24 -7.86
C MET A 259 18.72 15.70 -7.43
N LEU A 260 19.80 16.48 -7.36
CA LEU A 260 19.72 17.91 -7.04
C LEU A 260 18.93 18.70 -8.09
N GLY A 261 19.05 18.37 -9.37
CA GLY A 261 18.24 18.98 -10.44
C GLY A 261 16.74 18.79 -10.19
N ALA A 262 16.33 17.56 -9.86
CA ALA A 262 14.94 17.25 -9.57
C ALA A 262 14.43 17.86 -8.27
N VAL A 263 15.21 17.79 -7.18
CA VAL A 263 14.82 18.31 -5.86
C VAL A 263 14.61 19.83 -5.89
N ARG A 264 15.37 20.55 -6.72
CA ARG A 264 15.26 22.01 -6.90
C ARG A 264 14.16 22.44 -7.86
N ASN A 265 13.58 21.49 -8.60
CA ASN A 265 12.51 21.80 -9.54
C ASN A 265 11.25 22.21 -8.78
N PRO A 266 10.59 23.34 -9.14
CA PRO A 266 9.43 23.85 -8.41
C PRO A 266 8.19 22.94 -8.45
N PHE A 267 8.16 21.95 -9.35
CA PHE A 267 7.08 20.97 -9.43
C PHE A 267 7.32 19.72 -8.56
N THR A 268 8.52 19.51 -8.03
CA THR A 268 8.80 18.34 -7.21
C THR A 268 8.26 18.54 -5.80
N ASN A 269 7.30 17.71 -5.38
CA ASN A 269 6.76 17.74 -4.03
C ASN A 269 7.43 16.69 -3.14
N VAL A 270 7.65 15.49 -3.68
CA VAL A 270 8.24 14.36 -2.96
C VAL A 270 9.40 13.79 -3.77
N LEU A 271 10.55 13.58 -3.14
CA LEU A 271 11.62 12.72 -3.67
C LEU A 271 11.28 11.28 -3.32
N GLY A 272 10.78 10.53 -4.30
CA GLY A 272 10.38 9.12 -4.17
C GLY A 272 11.60 8.21 -3.99
N HIS A 273 11.37 7.02 -3.41
CA HIS A 273 12.32 5.94 -3.04
C HIS A 273 13.78 6.18 -3.49
N CYS A 274 14.45 7.07 -2.75
CA CYS A 274 15.58 7.85 -3.27
C CYS A 274 16.85 7.05 -3.57
N THR A 275 16.97 5.82 -3.06
CA THR A 275 18.12 4.95 -3.35
C THR A 275 17.79 3.91 -4.41
N GLY A 276 16.51 3.75 -4.78
CA GLY A 276 16.05 2.76 -5.73
C GLY A 276 16.34 1.32 -5.32
N ARG A 277 16.64 1.03 -4.06
CA ARG A 277 17.04 -0.31 -3.61
C ARG A 277 15.87 -1.32 -3.61
N LEU A 278 16.22 -2.60 -3.69
CA LEU A 278 15.35 -3.75 -3.38
C LEU A 278 16.08 -4.68 -2.41
N VAL A 279 15.55 -4.86 -1.21
CA VAL A 279 16.15 -5.69 -0.16
C VAL A 279 15.62 -7.13 -0.15
N THR A 280 14.43 -7.36 -0.72
CA THR A 280 13.78 -8.66 -0.82
C THR A 280 12.75 -8.69 -1.95
N GLY A 281 12.11 -9.85 -2.19
CA GLY A 281 11.01 -10.02 -3.11
C GLY A 281 11.37 -10.73 -4.42
N ASN A 282 10.34 -11.00 -5.23
CA ASN A 282 10.44 -11.80 -6.45
C ASN A 282 11.24 -11.12 -7.57
N ARG A 283 11.38 -9.79 -7.51
CA ARG A 283 12.22 -8.99 -8.44
C ARG A 283 13.72 -9.07 -8.12
N GLY A 284 14.12 -9.88 -7.13
CA GLY A 284 15.50 -10.03 -6.69
C GLY A 284 15.95 -8.91 -5.76
N LYS A 285 17.26 -8.85 -5.51
CA LYS A 285 17.89 -7.81 -4.70
C LYS A 285 18.63 -6.81 -5.57
N ARG A 286 18.50 -5.54 -5.22
CA ARG A 286 19.20 -4.42 -5.85
C ARG A 286 19.73 -3.52 -4.74
N PRO A 287 21.04 -3.30 -4.63
CA PRO A 287 21.56 -2.37 -3.61
C PRO A 287 21.22 -0.93 -4.00
N SER A 288 21.39 -0.04 -3.03
CA SER A 288 21.18 1.40 -3.18
C SER A 288 22.07 2.02 -4.27
N SER A 289 21.53 3.00 -4.97
CA SER A 289 22.31 4.01 -5.70
C SER A 289 23.20 4.77 -4.72
N GLU A 290 24.38 5.16 -5.21
CA GLU A 290 25.35 5.95 -4.45
C GLU A 290 25.24 7.41 -4.86
N PHE A 291 25.16 8.31 -3.88
CA PHE A 291 25.08 9.76 -4.05
C PHE A 291 25.47 10.45 -2.73
N ASP A 292 25.70 11.76 -2.79
CA ASP A 292 25.89 12.59 -1.61
C ASP A 292 24.53 12.85 -0.94
N ALA A 293 24.17 11.98 0.00
CA ALA A 293 22.88 12.05 0.67
C ALA A 293 22.72 13.30 1.53
N GLN A 294 23.81 13.83 2.09
CA GLN A 294 23.74 15.07 2.86
C GLN A 294 23.37 16.23 1.93
N ALA A 295 24.07 16.40 0.80
CA ALA A 295 23.77 17.46 -0.15
C ALA A 295 22.34 17.37 -0.71
N VAL A 296 21.86 16.16 -1.02
CA VAL A 296 20.50 15.95 -1.52
C VAL A 296 19.44 16.28 -0.45
N PHE A 297 19.63 15.84 0.80
CA PHE A 297 18.66 16.10 1.86
C PHE A 297 18.70 17.54 2.39
N GLU A 298 19.86 18.21 2.39
CA GLU A 298 19.94 19.66 2.61
C GLU A 298 19.11 20.42 1.56
N ALA A 299 19.21 20.02 0.29
CA ALA A 299 18.39 20.60 -0.78
C ALA A 299 16.88 20.29 -0.59
N CYS A 300 16.52 19.08 -0.14
CA CYS A 300 15.13 18.75 0.19
C CYS A 300 14.58 19.69 1.28
N ALA A 301 15.35 19.91 2.35
CA ALA A 301 14.96 20.82 3.43
C ALA A 301 14.87 22.28 2.96
N GLU A 302 15.82 22.74 2.15
CA GLU A 302 15.84 24.11 1.61
C GLU A 302 14.66 24.40 0.69
N HIS A 303 14.31 23.46 -0.20
CA HIS A 303 13.28 23.64 -1.21
C HIS A 303 11.88 23.16 -0.77
N GLY A 304 11.76 22.61 0.45
CA GLY A 304 10.50 22.09 0.96
C GLY A 304 10.04 20.79 0.28
N THR A 305 10.94 20.10 -0.43
CA THR A 305 10.69 18.79 -1.05
C THR A 305 10.71 17.71 0.04
N ALA A 306 9.60 17.00 0.22
CA ALA A 306 9.52 15.92 1.20
C ALA A 306 10.34 14.70 0.75
N VAL A 307 10.93 13.98 1.71
CA VAL A 307 11.61 12.70 1.47
C VAL A 307 10.60 11.58 1.70
N GLU A 308 10.40 10.73 0.69
CA GLU A 308 9.55 9.55 0.82
C GLU A 308 10.08 8.56 1.86
N ILE A 309 9.17 7.98 2.64
CA ILE A 309 9.35 6.80 3.48
C ILE A 309 8.51 5.69 2.84
N ASN A 310 9.07 5.07 1.82
CA ASN A 310 8.39 4.03 1.06
C ASN A 310 8.14 2.81 1.95
N SER A 311 6.87 2.45 2.09
CA SER A 311 6.45 1.41 3.02
C SER A 311 6.48 0.00 2.43
N ARG A 312 6.80 -0.16 1.13
CA ARG A 312 6.98 -1.49 0.52
C ARG A 312 8.03 -2.30 1.27
N PRO A 313 7.72 -3.51 1.76
CA PRO A 313 8.70 -4.37 2.41
C PRO A 313 9.93 -4.68 1.55
N GLU A 314 9.76 -4.72 0.23
CA GLU A 314 10.84 -4.95 -0.73
C GLU A 314 11.78 -3.75 -0.87
N ARG A 315 11.29 -2.52 -0.67
CA ARG A 315 12.09 -1.29 -0.78
C ARG A 315 12.65 -0.88 0.57
N ARG A 316 11.76 -0.64 1.55
CA ARG A 316 12.08 -0.02 2.85
C ARG A 316 12.99 1.20 2.68
N ASP A 317 12.67 2.08 1.75
CA ASP A 317 13.55 3.17 1.29
C ASP A 317 13.12 4.52 1.88
N PRO A 318 14.02 5.45 2.25
CA PRO A 318 15.48 5.31 2.40
C PRO A 318 15.88 4.25 3.46
N PRO A 319 17.10 3.70 3.46
CA PRO A 319 17.62 2.94 4.61
C PRO A 319 17.58 3.76 5.91
N THR A 320 17.50 3.09 7.08
CA THR A 320 17.40 3.77 8.40
C THR A 320 18.42 4.89 8.60
N LYS A 321 19.70 4.68 8.25
CA LYS A 321 20.72 5.73 8.39
C LYS A 321 20.46 6.98 7.56
N LEU A 322 19.90 6.82 6.35
CA LEU A 322 19.53 7.93 5.50
C LEU A 322 18.24 8.60 5.97
N LEU A 323 17.30 7.82 6.52
CA LEU A 323 16.10 8.35 7.16
C LEU A 323 16.45 9.25 8.36
N GLU A 324 17.35 8.78 9.23
CA GLU A 324 17.86 9.54 10.38
C GLU A 324 18.61 10.81 9.94
N LEU A 325 19.43 10.71 8.88
CA LEU A 325 20.11 11.87 8.31
C LEU A 325 19.11 12.93 7.80
N ALA A 326 18.11 12.52 7.02
CA ALA A 326 17.06 13.44 6.54
C ALA A 326 16.28 14.07 7.71
N ARG A 327 16.06 13.31 8.80
CA ARG A 327 15.39 13.82 10.00
C ARG A 327 16.23 14.92 10.64
N ASP A 328 17.52 14.66 10.82
CA ASP A 328 18.47 15.58 11.48
C ASP A 328 18.71 16.86 10.67
N LEU A 329 18.61 16.78 9.34
CA LEU A 329 18.72 17.92 8.43
C LEU A 329 17.44 18.76 8.29
N GLY A 330 16.34 18.37 8.94
CA GLY A 330 15.12 19.17 8.93
C GLY A 330 14.16 18.92 7.76
N CYS A 331 14.32 17.84 6.97
CA CYS A 331 13.42 17.52 5.87
C CYS A 331 11.95 17.32 6.29
N LEU A 332 11.03 17.61 5.38
CA LEU A 332 9.68 17.05 5.44
C LEU A 332 9.69 15.59 4.95
N PHE A 333 8.64 14.84 5.28
CA PHE A 333 8.51 13.43 4.92
C PHE A 333 7.13 13.10 4.32
N SER A 334 7.11 12.14 3.41
CA SER A 334 5.90 11.48 2.92
C SER A 334 5.92 10.02 3.37
N ILE A 335 4.87 9.50 3.99
CA ILE A 335 4.70 8.05 4.22
C ILE A 335 3.70 7.55 3.20
N ASP A 336 4.12 6.59 2.38
CA ASP A 336 3.27 6.06 1.30
C ASP A 336 3.42 4.54 1.16
N SER A 337 2.45 3.93 0.50
CA SER A 337 2.44 2.50 0.25
C SER A 337 3.18 2.10 -1.02
N ASP A 338 3.30 3.01 -2.00
CA ASP A 338 3.69 2.68 -3.38
C ASP A 338 2.82 1.50 -3.89
N ALA A 339 1.52 1.53 -3.54
CA ALA A 339 0.60 0.44 -3.81
C ALA A 339 0.36 0.28 -5.31
N HIS A 340 0.45 -0.96 -5.79
CA HIS A 340 0.04 -1.38 -7.15
C HIS A 340 -1.18 -2.30 -7.10
N ALA A 341 -1.75 -2.53 -5.92
CA ALA A 341 -2.97 -3.27 -5.70
C ALA A 341 -3.62 -2.79 -4.40
N PRO A 342 -4.94 -2.91 -4.23
CA PRO A 342 -5.65 -2.25 -3.14
C PRO A 342 -5.20 -2.69 -1.74
N GLY A 343 -4.96 -3.98 -1.51
CA GLY A 343 -4.46 -4.49 -0.23
C GLY A 343 -3.04 -4.05 0.12
N GLN A 344 -2.32 -3.42 -0.80
CA GLN A 344 -1.01 -2.83 -0.52
C GLN A 344 -1.13 -1.46 0.13
N LEU A 345 -2.28 -0.78 0.08
CA LEU A 345 -2.50 0.52 0.70
C LEU A 345 -2.28 0.50 2.22
N ASP A 346 -2.55 -0.63 2.88
CA ASP A 346 -2.26 -0.79 4.32
C ASP A 346 -0.78 -0.85 4.66
N MET A 347 0.10 -1.03 3.67
CA MET A 347 1.53 -1.13 3.94
C MET A 347 2.09 0.13 4.60
N VAL A 348 1.39 1.28 4.55
CA VAL A 348 1.74 2.50 5.30
C VAL A 348 2.00 2.25 6.80
N ASP A 349 1.43 1.20 7.38
CA ASP A 349 1.75 0.73 8.74
C ASP A 349 3.27 0.53 8.93
N TYR A 350 3.96 -0.05 7.94
CA TYR A 350 5.41 -0.24 7.98
C TYR A 350 6.18 1.08 7.92
N GLY A 351 5.69 2.06 7.16
CA GLY A 351 6.27 3.39 7.11
C GLY A 351 6.09 4.13 8.43
N CYS A 352 4.91 4.04 9.04
CA CYS A 352 4.60 4.61 10.35
C CYS A 352 5.51 4.05 11.45
N ASP A 353 5.66 2.72 11.52
CA ASP A 353 6.56 2.06 12.48
C ASP A 353 8.00 2.56 12.34
N ARG A 354 8.47 2.72 11.09
CA ARG A 354 9.82 3.21 10.82
C ARG A 354 9.99 4.69 11.17
N ALA A 355 9.00 5.53 10.88
CA ALA A 355 9.04 6.96 11.19
C ALA A 355 8.99 7.20 12.71
N GLU A 356 8.13 6.47 13.42
CA GLU A 356 8.05 6.50 14.89
C GLU A 356 9.36 6.03 15.52
N ALA A 357 9.92 4.90 15.07
CA ALA A 357 11.21 4.40 15.56
C ALA A 357 12.38 5.37 15.28
N ALA A 358 12.30 6.13 14.19
CA ALA A 358 13.25 7.18 13.87
C ALA A 358 12.96 8.50 14.63
N GLY A 359 11.90 8.61 15.42
CA GLY A 359 11.57 9.83 16.16
C GLY A 359 11.26 11.03 15.25
N ILE A 360 10.61 10.78 14.11
CA ILE A 360 10.17 11.84 13.21
C ILE A 360 8.91 12.48 13.80
N ASP A 361 8.93 13.81 13.94
CA ASP A 361 7.77 14.59 14.37
C ASP A 361 6.60 14.43 13.37
N PRO A 362 5.40 14.01 13.81
CA PRO A 362 4.21 13.93 12.96
C PRO A 362 3.91 15.21 12.17
N ASP A 363 4.23 16.40 12.70
CA ASP A 363 4.00 17.67 12.00
C ASP A 363 4.92 17.86 10.78
N ARG A 364 6.03 17.11 10.70
CA ARG A 364 6.93 17.05 9.54
C ARG A 364 6.54 15.98 8.51
N ILE A 365 5.50 15.20 8.78
CA ILE A 365 4.98 14.19 7.85
C ILE A 365 3.77 14.78 7.13
N VAL A 366 3.90 15.06 5.83
CA VAL A 366 2.90 15.82 5.06
C VAL A 366 1.55 15.08 4.97
N ASN A 367 1.56 13.75 5.08
CA ASN A 367 0.37 12.90 5.11
C ASN A 367 -0.53 13.11 6.36
N THR A 368 -0.04 13.75 7.41
CA THR A 368 -0.85 14.06 8.61
C THR A 368 -1.64 15.36 8.45
N TRP A 369 -1.31 16.16 7.44
CA TRP A 369 -1.87 17.49 7.27
C TRP A 369 -3.27 17.45 6.68
N PRO A 370 -4.18 18.36 7.10
CA PRO A 370 -5.44 18.55 6.41
C PRO A 370 -5.21 18.80 4.92
N ARG A 371 -6.09 18.26 4.06
CA ARG A 371 -6.01 18.34 2.60
C ARG A 371 -5.68 19.75 2.08
N GLU A 372 -6.29 20.77 2.67
CA GLU A 372 -6.06 22.18 2.28
C GLU A 372 -4.61 22.63 2.50
N ARG A 373 -4.01 22.27 3.64
CA ARG A 373 -2.59 22.55 3.94
C ARG A 373 -1.69 21.76 3.00
N LEU A 374 -2.00 20.49 2.75
CA LEU A 374 -1.26 19.66 1.81
C LEU A 374 -1.24 20.29 0.40
N LEU A 375 -2.40 20.69 -0.11
CA LEU A 375 -2.50 21.27 -1.45
C LEU A 375 -1.85 22.64 -1.57
N ALA A 376 -1.91 23.46 -0.51
CA ALA A 376 -1.21 24.74 -0.46
C ALA A 376 0.32 24.55 -0.47
N TRP A 377 0.83 23.58 0.30
CA TRP A 377 2.25 23.21 0.26
C TRP A 377 2.66 22.67 -1.12
N ALA A 378 1.84 21.80 -1.72
CA ALA A 378 2.19 21.17 -2.99
C ALA A 378 2.08 22.12 -4.20
N ASN A 379 1.28 23.19 -4.09
CA ASN A 379 1.03 24.16 -5.16
C ASN A 379 0.98 25.61 -4.65
N PRO A 380 2.10 26.18 -4.17
CA PRO A 380 2.12 27.50 -3.56
C PRO A 380 1.62 28.60 -4.51
N ALA A 381 1.98 28.54 -5.79
CA ALA A 381 1.53 29.51 -6.81
C ALA A 381 0.00 29.51 -7.04
N ARG A 382 -0.70 28.40 -6.73
CA ARG A 382 -2.18 28.35 -6.80
C ARG A 382 -2.83 28.92 -5.53
N SER A 383 -2.12 28.96 -4.41
CA SER A 383 -2.65 29.49 -3.15
C SER A 383 -2.71 31.02 -3.13
N ASP A 384 -1.80 31.69 -3.84
CA ASP A 384 -1.75 33.17 -3.95
C ASP A 384 -2.82 33.76 -4.90
N SER A 385 -3.60 32.93 -5.58
CA SER A 385 -4.62 33.34 -6.58
C SER A 385 -6.07 33.14 -6.11
N ARG A 386 -6.27 32.72 -4.85
CA ARG A 386 -7.56 32.70 -4.16
C ARG A 386 -7.59 33.79 -3.09
#